data_AF-A0A1B6IS21-F1
#
_entry.id   AF-A0A1B6IS21-F1
#
_cell.length_a   1.000
_cell.length_b   1.000
_cell.length_c   1.000
_cell.angle_alpha   90.00
_cell.angle_beta   90.00
_cell.angle_gamma   90.00
#
_symmetry.space_group_name_H-M   'P 1'
#
loop_
_entity.id
_entity.type
_entity.pdbx_description
1 polymer ?
#
loop_
_entity_poly.entity_id
_entity_poly.type
_entity_poly.pdbx_seq_one_letter_code
_entity_poly.pdbx_strand_id
1 'polypeptide(L)'
;CPTVDAIDYYTDEESRLQAQVDLERTTALKRPLGIVFVTLVSLAAAKRVYSDHQLHYGCTIHPPDSSVSRRLKPHKWKVQFSPSPRDICWENLSVSRKNFFIKAVMLNVFLFVVLFFLTTPPVVVSVMDTLVFNQVEKMGPVISEFLPTLLLWTVAALLPVIVSHSDEWLSHWTRSQRNHSIMRKTFIFLLFMVLILPALGLTSAQAFVLFALHSHNETYRWECLFMPDKGAFFVNYVI
;
A
#
# COMPACT_ATOMS: atom_id res chain seq x y z
N CYS A 1 -44.94 -6.22 15.00
CA CYS A 1 -44.89 -5.38 13.78
C CYS A 1 -46.21 -5.50 13.04
N PRO A 2 -46.75 -4.41 12.46
CA PRO A 2 -47.92 -4.52 11.60
C PRO A 2 -47.55 -5.37 10.37
N THR A 3 -48.44 -6.29 10.00
CA THR A 3 -48.32 -7.05 8.75
C THR A 3 -48.76 -6.16 7.61
N VAL A 4 -47.82 -5.84 6.72
CA VAL A 4 -48.06 -5.02 5.52
C VAL A 4 -48.07 -5.94 4.31
N ASP A 5 -48.84 -5.58 3.28
CA ASP A 5 -48.79 -6.31 2.02
C ASP A 5 -47.38 -6.21 1.41
N ALA A 6 -46.80 -7.36 1.07
CA ALA A 6 -45.43 -7.42 0.61
C ALA A 6 -45.27 -6.77 -0.77
N ILE A 7 -46.28 -6.88 -1.65
CA ILE A 7 -46.24 -6.32 -3.00
C ILE A 7 -46.27 -4.80 -2.91
N ASP A 8 -47.20 -4.25 -2.12
CA ASP A 8 -47.30 -2.80 -1.93
C ASP A 8 -46.02 -2.23 -1.32
N TYR A 9 -45.45 -2.89 -0.29
CA TYR A 9 -44.22 -2.46 0.36
C TYR A 9 -43.03 -2.43 -0.61
N TYR A 10 -42.79 -3.50 -1.37
CA TYR A 10 -41.64 -3.55 -2.29
C TYR A 10 -41.82 -2.64 -3.51
N THR A 11 -43.06 -2.38 -3.93
CA THR A 11 -43.36 -1.46 -5.03
C THR A 11 -43.11 0.00 -4.64
N ASP A 12 -43.48 0.38 -3.41
CA ASP A 12 -43.14 1.70 -2.86
C ASP A 12 -41.62 1.86 -2.69
N GLU A 13 -40.95 0.82 -2.18
CA GLU A 13 -39.51 0.83 -1.98
C GLU A 13 -38.73 0.90 -3.31
N GLU A 14 -39.19 0.20 -4.35
CA GLU A 14 -38.64 0.33 -5.71
C GLU A 14 -38.79 1.77 -6.23
N SER A 15 -39.98 2.36 -6.09
CA SER A 15 -40.24 3.74 -6.51
C SER A 15 -39.36 4.75 -5.78
N ARG A 16 -39.17 4.55 -4.46
CA ARG A 16 -38.30 5.37 -3.61
C ARG A 16 -36.83 5.28 -4.05
N LEU A 17 -36.33 4.07 -4.27
CA LEU A 17 -34.95 3.84 -4.70
C LEU A 17 -34.70 4.36 -6.12
N GLN A 18 -35.66 4.20 -7.03
CA GLN A 18 -35.58 4.73 -8.39
C GLN A 18 -35.46 6.26 -8.39
N ALA A 19 -36.27 6.95 -7.58
CA ALA A 19 -36.17 8.40 -7.42
C ALA A 19 -34.80 8.85 -6.87
N GLN A 20 -34.22 8.08 -5.94
CA GLN A 20 -32.88 8.34 -5.41
C GLN A 20 -31.79 8.14 -6.48
N VAL A 21 -31.90 7.10 -7.31
CA VAL A 21 -30.98 6.85 -8.43
C VAL A 21 -31.02 8.01 -9.43
N ASP A 22 -32.21 8.50 -9.77
CA ASP A 22 -32.37 9.61 -10.71
C ASP A 22 -31.81 10.92 -10.16
N LEU A 23 -32.00 11.19 -8.86
CA LEU A 23 -31.40 12.34 -8.17
C LEU A 23 -29.86 12.28 -8.20
N GLU A 24 -29.28 11.13 -7.84
CA GLU A 24 -27.84 10.94 -7.84
C GLU A 24 -27.25 11.04 -9.25
N ARG A 25 -27.96 10.52 -10.26
CA ARG A 25 -27.56 10.63 -11.68
C ARG A 25 -27.46 12.09 -12.12
N THR A 26 -28.46 12.91 -11.81
CA THR A 26 -28.41 14.34 -12.16
C THR A 26 -27.29 15.08 -11.43
N THR A 27 -26.99 14.69 -10.19
CA THR A 27 -25.90 15.28 -9.39
C THR A 27 -24.53 14.87 -9.94
N ALA A 28 -24.35 13.62 -10.33
CA ALA A 28 -23.12 13.11 -10.92
C ALA A 28 -22.76 13.80 -12.24
N LEU A 29 -23.76 14.04 -13.11
CA LEU A 29 -23.55 14.75 -14.39
C LEU A 29 -23.05 16.19 -14.21
N LYS A 30 -23.33 16.83 -13.07
CA LYS A 30 -22.84 18.18 -12.75
C LYS A 30 -21.36 18.20 -12.33
N ARG A 31 -20.76 17.06 -11.97
CA ARG A 31 -19.39 16.94 -11.43
C ARG A 31 -18.52 16.02 -12.29
N PRO A 32 -18.03 16.46 -13.46
CA PRO A 32 -17.19 15.63 -14.32
C PRO A 32 -15.82 15.34 -13.70
N LEU A 33 -15.38 14.08 -13.79
CA LEU A 33 -14.12 13.60 -13.20
C LEU A 33 -12.85 13.99 -13.99
N GLY A 34 -13.01 14.51 -15.21
CA GLY A 34 -11.89 14.85 -16.10
C GLY A 34 -11.17 13.61 -16.68
N ILE A 35 -11.82 12.44 -16.64
CA ILE A 35 -11.36 11.19 -17.24
C ILE A 35 -12.37 10.80 -18.34
N VAL A 36 -11.87 10.31 -19.47
CA VAL A 36 -12.68 9.82 -20.58
C VAL A 36 -12.07 8.54 -21.14
N PHE A 37 -12.92 7.59 -21.48
CA PHE A 37 -12.54 6.40 -22.24
C PHE A 37 -12.93 6.61 -23.69
N VAL A 38 -11.97 6.44 -24.60
CA VAL A 38 -12.17 6.65 -26.04
C VAL A 38 -11.87 5.35 -26.77
N THR A 39 -12.86 4.87 -27.52
CA THR A 39 -12.69 3.71 -28.39
C THR A 39 -12.33 4.20 -29.79
N LEU A 40 -11.28 3.62 -30.37
CA LEU A 40 -10.82 3.95 -31.72
C LEU A 40 -11.07 2.80 -32.67
N VAL A 41 -11.16 3.11 -33.96
CA VAL A 41 -11.50 2.14 -35.02
C VAL A 41 -10.46 1.02 -35.13
N SER A 42 -9.18 1.31 -34.85
CA SER A 42 -8.10 0.32 -34.96
C SER A 42 -7.04 0.49 -33.88
N LEU A 43 -6.31 -0.60 -33.61
CA LEU A 43 -5.17 -0.59 -32.69
C LEU A 43 -4.06 0.37 -33.17
N ALA A 44 -3.86 0.49 -34.48
CA ALA A 44 -2.88 1.40 -35.06
C ALA A 44 -3.25 2.87 -34.76
N ALA A 45 -4.53 3.24 -34.85
CA ALA A 45 -5.00 4.57 -34.48
C ALA A 45 -4.78 4.84 -32.98
N ALA A 46 -5.07 3.87 -32.12
CA ALA A 46 -4.83 3.98 -30.67
C ALA A 46 -3.36 4.14 -30.33
N LYS A 47 -2.49 3.37 -30.99
CA LYS A 47 -1.04 3.45 -30.81
C LYS A 47 -0.49 4.81 -31.25
N ARG A 48 -1.01 5.37 -32.36
CA ARG A 48 -0.65 6.71 -32.82
C ARG A 48 -1.03 7.79 -31.80
N VAL A 49 -2.27 7.78 -31.31
CA VAL A 49 -2.71 8.75 -30.29
C VAL A 49 -1.87 8.61 -29.01
N TYR A 50 -1.57 7.37 -28.60
CA TYR A 50 -0.72 7.11 -27.45
C TYR A 50 0.70 7.67 -27.63
N SER A 51 1.34 7.43 -28.79
CA SER A 51 2.70 7.91 -29.09
C SER A 51 2.79 9.43 -29.15
N ASP A 52 1.79 10.09 -29.73
CA ASP A 52 1.73 11.56 -29.86
C ASP A 52 1.67 12.27 -28.50
N HIS A 53 1.20 11.55 -27.47
CA HIS A 53 1.07 12.04 -26.10
C HIS A 53 2.14 11.47 -25.15
N GLN A 54 3.14 10.75 -25.66
CA GLN A 54 4.30 10.34 -24.85
C GLN A 54 5.28 11.50 -24.70
N LEU A 55 5.93 11.55 -23.53
CA LEU A 55 7.06 12.45 -23.31
C LEU A 55 8.17 12.09 -24.29
N HIS A 56 8.59 13.06 -25.10
CA HIS A 56 9.78 12.94 -25.92
C HIS A 56 11.00 13.50 -25.16
N TYR A 57 12.21 13.17 -25.65
CA TYR A 57 13.46 13.71 -25.12
C TYR A 57 13.37 15.25 -25.06
N GLY A 58 13.38 15.81 -23.84
CA GLY A 58 13.15 17.24 -23.60
C GLY A 58 11.93 17.60 -22.73
N CYS A 59 11.24 16.62 -22.13
CA CYS A 59 10.11 16.82 -21.20
C CYS A 59 8.90 17.56 -21.78
N THR A 60 8.78 17.63 -23.11
CA THR A 60 7.69 18.28 -23.81
C THR A 60 6.85 17.26 -24.57
N ILE A 61 5.53 17.48 -24.58
CA ILE A 61 4.56 16.71 -25.33
C ILE A 61 4.10 17.61 -26.48
N HIS A 62 4.30 17.18 -27.72
CA HIS A 62 3.88 17.91 -28.92
C HIS A 62 2.79 17.11 -29.66
N PRO A 63 1.55 17.10 -29.14
CA PRO A 63 0.46 16.48 -29.85
C PRO A 63 0.15 17.29 -31.12
N PRO A 64 -0.31 16.64 -32.21
CA PRO A 64 -0.71 17.33 -33.43
C PRO A 64 -1.75 18.41 -33.18
N ASP A 65 -1.58 19.57 -33.82
CA ASP A 65 -2.54 20.65 -33.72
C ASP A 65 -3.79 20.41 -34.57
N SER A 66 -4.92 20.84 -34.03
CA SER A 66 -6.24 20.74 -34.64
C SER A 66 -7.01 22.04 -34.40
N SER A 67 -8.11 22.24 -35.15
CA SER A 67 -9.00 23.40 -34.98
C SER A 67 -9.53 23.56 -33.54
N VAL A 68 -9.56 22.48 -32.77
CA VAL A 68 -10.06 22.44 -31.38
C VAL A 68 -8.94 22.45 -30.32
N SER A 69 -7.67 22.45 -30.71
CA SER A 69 -6.53 22.36 -29.78
C SER A 69 -6.52 23.47 -28.72
N ARG A 70 -6.93 24.71 -29.08
CA ARG A 70 -7.01 25.84 -28.13
C ARG A 70 -8.02 25.59 -26.99
N ARG A 71 -9.14 24.93 -27.31
CA ARG A 71 -10.21 24.64 -26.35
C ARG A 71 -9.89 23.42 -25.50
N LEU A 72 -9.34 22.37 -26.11
CA LEU A 72 -9.09 21.08 -25.48
C LEU A 72 -7.77 21.01 -24.70
N LYS A 73 -6.78 21.82 -25.08
CA LYS A 73 -5.44 21.88 -24.45
C LYS A 73 -4.79 20.48 -24.35
N PRO A 74 -4.59 19.78 -25.47
CA PRO A 74 -4.16 18.37 -25.49
C PRO A 74 -2.79 18.14 -24.83
N HIS A 75 -1.91 19.16 -24.80
CA HIS A 75 -0.62 19.12 -24.11
C HIS A 75 -0.72 18.84 -22.59
N LYS A 76 -1.89 19.01 -21.96
CA LYS A 76 -2.10 18.70 -20.54
C LYS A 76 -2.61 17.28 -20.28
N TRP A 77 -2.87 16.52 -21.34
CA TRP A 77 -3.53 15.23 -21.22
C TRP A 77 -2.51 14.14 -20.91
N LYS A 78 -2.93 13.19 -20.07
CA LYS A 78 -2.20 11.94 -19.86
C LYS A 78 -2.97 10.84 -20.58
N VAL A 79 -2.40 10.32 -21.66
CA VAL A 79 -3.00 9.24 -22.44
C VAL A 79 -2.34 7.92 -22.05
N GLN A 80 -3.15 6.91 -21.79
CA GLN A 80 -2.70 5.55 -21.50
C GLN A 80 -3.70 4.56 -22.10
N PHE A 81 -3.23 3.35 -22.41
CA PHE A 81 -4.13 2.27 -22.79
C PHE A 81 -5.07 1.95 -21.63
N SER A 82 -6.37 1.79 -21.95
CA SER A 82 -7.35 1.43 -20.94
C SER A 82 -7.08 -0.01 -20.47
N PRO A 83 -7.03 -0.25 -19.15
CA PRO A 83 -7.10 -1.62 -18.63
C PRO A 83 -8.47 -2.23 -18.95
N SER A 84 -8.59 -3.54 -18.72
CA SER A 84 -9.85 -4.26 -18.86
C SER A 84 -10.94 -3.63 -17.97
N PRO A 85 -12.20 -3.52 -18.42
CA PRO A 85 -13.29 -2.95 -17.62
C PRO A 85 -13.49 -3.62 -16.27
N ARG A 86 -13.16 -4.91 -16.14
CA ARG A 86 -13.24 -5.68 -14.89
C ARG A 86 -12.11 -5.37 -13.91
N ASP A 87 -11.00 -4.82 -14.41
CA ASP A 87 -9.84 -4.44 -13.60
C ASP A 87 -9.97 -3.03 -13.03
N ILE A 88 -10.85 -2.19 -13.59
CA ILE A 88 -11.10 -0.82 -13.13
C ILE A 88 -11.95 -0.83 -11.86
N CYS A 89 -11.49 -0.13 -10.83
CA CYS A 89 -12.26 0.16 -9.62
C CYS A 89 -13.05 1.45 -9.81
N TRP A 90 -14.31 1.35 -10.25
CA TRP A 90 -15.12 2.50 -10.64
C TRP A 90 -15.39 3.48 -9.50
N GLU A 91 -15.52 2.96 -8.28
CA GLU A 91 -15.77 3.73 -7.06
C GLU A 91 -14.60 4.67 -6.74
N ASN A 92 -13.38 4.24 -7.04
CA ASN A 92 -12.15 4.95 -6.73
C ASN A 92 -11.75 6.02 -7.77
N LEU A 93 -12.36 6.02 -8.96
CA LEU A 93 -12.08 7.00 -10.02
C LEU A 93 -12.39 8.44 -9.60
N SER A 94 -13.36 8.60 -8.69
CA SER A 94 -13.78 9.91 -8.18
C SER A 94 -12.77 10.54 -7.22
N VAL A 95 -11.83 9.75 -6.69
CA VAL A 95 -10.90 10.19 -5.66
C VAL A 95 -9.82 11.09 -6.28
N SER A 96 -9.73 12.32 -5.77
CA SER A 96 -8.69 13.27 -6.18
C SER A 96 -7.29 12.71 -5.93
N ARG A 97 -6.36 12.95 -6.88
CA ARG A 97 -4.94 12.57 -6.77
C ARG A 97 -4.29 13.07 -5.48
N LYS A 98 -4.67 14.24 -4.98
CA LYS A 98 -4.14 14.79 -3.72
C LYS A 98 -4.58 13.95 -2.52
N ASN A 99 -5.87 13.61 -2.45
CA ASN A 99 -6.42 12.78 -1.38
C ASN A 99 -5.82 11.37 -1.42
N PHE A 100 -5.67 10.80 -2.63
CA PHE A 100 -4.97 9.53 -2.81
C PHE A 100 -3.53 9.60 -2.28
N PHE A 101 -2.77 10.63 -2.64
CA PHE A 101 -1.39 10.81 -2.19
C PHE A 101 -1.30 10.96 -0.67
N ILE A 102 -2.15 11.78 -0.05
CA ILE A 102 -2.19 11.97 1.40
C ILE A 102 -2.50 10.64 2.11
N LYS A 103 -3.54 9.93 1.67
CA LYS A 103 -3.88 8.60 2.22
C LYS A 103 -2.70 7.63 2.09
N ALA A 104 -2.06 7.58 0.92
CA ALA A 104 -0.92 6.71 0.68
C ALA A 104 0.27 7.03 1.60
N VAL A 105 0.59 8.32 1.80
CA VAL A 105 1.66 8.73 2.71
C VAL A 105 1.32 8.36 4.14
N MET A 106 0.11 8.71 4.63
CA MET A 106 -0.30 8.37 5.99
C MET A 106 -0.23 6.87 6.27
N LEU A 107 -0.71 6.04 5.35
CA LEU A 107 -0.72 4.59 5.52
C LEU A 107 0.67 3.98 5.46
N ASN A 108 1.52 4.45 4.54
CA ASN A 108 2.90 3.95 4.47
C ASN A 108 3.70 4.37 5.71
N VAL A 109 3.48 5.58 6.25
CA VAL A 109 4.10 6.02 7.51
C VAL A 109 3.58 5.19 8.68
N PHE A 110 2.27 4.95 8.76
CA PHE A 110 1.69 4.08 9.78
C PHE A 110 2.28 2.66 9.73
N LEU A 111 2.32 2.04 8.56
CA LEU A 111 2.92 0.71 8.38
C LEU A 111 4.40 0.70 8.75
N PHE A 112 5.16 1.74 8.40
CA PHE A 112 6.55 1.87 8.79
C PHE A 112 6.73 1.98 10.31
N VAL A 113 5.90 2.78 10.98
CA VAL A 113 5.91 2.93 12.44
C VAL A 113 5.58 1.58 13.11
N VAL A 114 4.49 0.94 12.68
CA VAL A 114 4.09 -0.38 13.18
C VAL A 114 5.24 -1.38 13.03
N LEU A 115 5.84 -1.46 11.83
CA LEU A 115 6.99 -2.31 11.59
C LEU A 115 8.15 -1.96 12.52
N PHE A 116 8.58 -0.70 12.56
CA PHE A 116 9.74 -0.25 13.34
C PHE A 116 9.59 -0.60 14.82
N PHE A 117 8.46 -0.27 15.45
CA PHE A 117 8.25 -0.55 16.87
C PHE A 117 8.09 -2.03 17.18
N LEU A 118 7.41 -2.80 16.31
CA LEU A 118 7.24 -4.26 16.52
C LEU A 118 8.52 -5.05 16.26
N THR A 119 9.42 -4.56 15.40
CA THR A 119 10.64 -5.28 15.02
C THR A 119 11.87 -4.88 15.82
N THR A 120 11.80 -3.80 16.62
CA THR A 120 12.93 -3.33 17.43
C THR A 120 13.10 -4.21 18.68
N PRO A 121 14.18 -5.00 18.80
CA PRO A 121 14.35 -5.94 19.93
C PRO A 121 14.22 -5.32 21.33
N PRO A 122 14.72 -4.11 21.64
CA PRO A 122 14.50 -3.42 22.91
C PRO A 122 13.07 -2.98 23.16
N VAL A 123 12.30 -2.67 22.13
CA VAL A 123 10.88 -2.32 22.30
C VAL A 123 10.11 -3.59 22.63
N VAL A 124 10.38 -4.68 21.91
CA VAL A 124 9.84 -6.01 22.25
C VAL A 124 10.25 -6.40 23.67
N VAL A 125 11.53 -6.32 24.01
CA VAL A 125 12.04 -6.65 25.35
C VAL A 125 11.47 -5.74 26.42
N SER A 126 11.38 -4.41 26.23
CA SER A 126 10.82 -3.49 27.24
C SER A 126 9.31 -3.60 27.40
N VAL A 127 8.56 -3.85 26.31
CA VAL A 127 7.12 -4.18 26.37
C VAL A 127 6.92 -5.51 27.08
N MET A 128 7.77 -6.50 26.79
CA MET A 128 7.74 -7.77 27.53
C MET A 128 8.08 -7.56 29.01
N ASP A 129 9.08 -6.72 29.34
CA ASP A 129 9.55 -6.49 30.71
C ASP A 129 8.50 -5.77 31.55
N THR A 130 7.75 -4.87 30.91
CA THR A 130 6.71 -4.07 31.57
C THR A 130 5.33 -4.73 31.62
N LEU A 131 4.93 -5.53 30.62
CA LEU A 131 3.59 -6.13 30.56
C LEU A 131 3.52 -7.60 30.97
N VAL A 132 4.62 -8.37 30.90
CA VAL A 132 4.53 -9.84 30.87
C VAL A 132 5.56 -10.56 31.76
N PHE A 133 6.81 -10.08 31.89
CA PHE A 133 7.87 -10.83 32.57
C PHE A 133 7.61 -11.10 34.06
N ASN A 134 7.05 -10.15 34.82
CA ASN A 134 6.73 -10.36 36.24
C ASN A 134 5.68 -11.45 36.52
N GLN A 135 4.87 -11.83 35.54
CA GLN A 135 3.90 -12.94 35.64
C GLN A 135 4.34 -14.22 34.93
N VAL A 136 5.13 -14.12 33.86
CA VAL A 136 5.51 -15.28 33.03
C VAL A 136 6.75 -16.00 33.54
N GLU A 137 7.64 -15.35 34.30
CA GLU A 137 8.77 -16.04 34.96
C GLU A 137 8.29 -17.15 35.92
N LYS A 138 7.05 -17.03 36.43
CA LYS A 138 6.38 -18.06 37.25
C LYS A 138 5.84 -19.25 36.44
N MET A 139 5.72 -19.14 35.11
CA MET A 139 5.14 -20.18 34.25
C MET A 139 6.18 -21.11 33.60
N GLY A 140 7.48 -20.86 33.80
CA GLY A 140 8.56 -21.78 33.46
C GLY A 140 9.51 -21.27 32.35
N PRO A 141 10.77 -21.74 32.34
CA PRO A 141 11.84 -21.20 31.48
C PRO A 141 11.57 -21.36 29.98
N VAL A 142 10.80 -22.39 29.59
CA VAL A 142 10.42 -22.64 28.19
C VAL A 142 9.52 -21.54 27.63
N ILE A 143 8.64 -20.91 28.41
CA ILE A 143 7.75 -19.88 27.86
C ILE A 143 8.51 -18.56 27.66
N SER A 144 9.43 -18.22 28.57
CA SER A 144 10.27 -17.03 28.49
C SER A 144 11.15 -17.00 27.24
N GLU A 145 11.68 -18.15 26.83
CA GLU A 145 12.65 -18.25 25.74
C GLU A 145 11.96 -18.29 24.36
N PHE A 146 10.75 -18.83 24.28
CA PHE A 146 9.99 -18.99 23.02
C PHE A 146 8.96 -17.88 22.76
N LEU A 147 8.59 -17.08 23.77
CA LEU A 147 7.63 -15.99 23.60
C LEU A 147 8.09 -14.90 22.60
N PRO A 148 9.36 -14.43 22.61
CA PRO A 148 9.81 -13.44 21.64
C PRO A 148 9.76 -13.95 20.19
N THR A 149 10.14 -15.22 19.98
CA THR A 149 10.14 -15.84 18.64
C THR A 149 8.72 -16.09 18.14
N LEU A 150 7.81 -16.56 19.01
CA LEU A 150 6.39 -16.71 18.70
C LEU A 150 5.72 -15.36 18.38
N LEU A 151 6.05 -14.30 19.12
CA LEU A 151 5.53 -12.95 18.87
C LEU A 151 6.00 -12.40 17.51
N LEU A 152 7.28 -12.57 17.17
CA LEU A 152 7.78 -12.19 15.85
C LEU A 152 7.13 -13.02 14.74
N TRP A 153 6.95 -14.33 14.92
CA TRP A 153 6.29 -15.20 13.95
C TRP A 153 4.82 -14.84 13.72
N THR A 154 4.06 -14.60 14.79
CA THR A 154 2.65 -14.18 14.69
C THR A 154 2.48 -12.84 13.99
N VAL A 155 3.34 -11.86 14.30
CA VAL A 155 3.35 -10.56 13.63
C VAL A 155 3.73 -10.71 12.15
N ALA A 156 4.74 -11.53 11.82
CA ALA A 156 5.12 -11.80 10.44
C ALA A 156 3.98 -12.49 9.65
N ALA A 157 3.22 -13.39 10.27
CA ALA A 157 2.05 -14.04 9.66
C ALA A 157 0.86 -13.09 9.48
N LEU A 158 0.65 -12.14 10.40
CA LEU A 158 -0.42 -11.15 10.33
C LEU A 158 -0.10 -9.95 9.42
N LEU A 159 1.19 -9.66 9.20
CA LEU A 159 1.64 -8.51 8.43
C LEU A 159 1.08 -8.47 6.99
N PRO A 160 1.03 -9.56 6.21
CA PRO A 160 0.37 -9.59 4.91
C PRO A 160 -1.10 -9.18 4.96
N VAL A 161 -1.82 -9.55 6.02
CA VAL A 161 -3.24 -9.21 6.21
C VAL A 161 -3.39 -7.72 6.56
N ILE A 162 -2.52 -7.18 7.42
CA ILE A 162 -2.51 -5.76 7.75
C ILE A 162 -2.20 -4.92 6.51
N VAL A 163 -1.20 -5.32 5.73
CA VAL A 163 -0.81 -4.65 4.47
C VAL A 163 -1.94 -4.75 3.45
N SER A 164 -2.57 -5.91 3.30
CA SER A 164 -3.67 -6.09 2.34
C SER A 164 -4.86 -5.20 2.69
N HIS A 165 -5.27 -5.18 3.97
CA HIS A 165 -6.37 -4.35 4.45
C HIS A 165 -6.07 -2.85 4.30
N SER A 166 -4.83 -2.44 4.63
CA SER A 166 -4.36 -1.07 4.45
C SER A 166 -4.41 -0.63 2.98
N ASP A 167 -4.01 -1.49 2.05
CA ASP A 167 -4.05 -1.19 0.61
C ASP A 167 -5.46 -1.25 0.00
N GLU A 168 -6.45 -1.89 0.63
CA GLU A 168 -7.85 -1.72 0.21
C GLU A 168 -8.36 -0.32 0.53
N TRP A 169 -7.91 0.24 1.66
CA TRP A 169 -8.23 1.61 2.04
C TRP A 169 -7.52 2.65 1.15
N LEU A 170 -6.39 2.29 0.53
CA LEU A 170 -5.88 3.02 -0.62
C LEU A 170 -6.84 2.88 -1.80
N SER A 171 -7.38 4.01 -2.25
CA SER A 171 -8.28 4.10 -3.41
C SER A 171 -7.52 3.95 -4.74
N HIS A 172 -6.91 2.78 -4.98
CA HIS A 172 -6.25 2.45 -6.25
C HIS A 172 -7.26 2.39 -7.40
N TRP A 173 -6.84 2.84 -8.58
CA TRP A 173 -7.70 2.89 -9.77
C TRP A 173 -7.88 1.52 -10.44
N THR A 174 -6.90 0.62 -10.33
CA THR A 174 -6.99 -0.75 -10.86
C THR A 174 -6.73 -1.81 -9.79
N ARG A 175 -7.43 -2.94 -9.91
CA ARG A 175 -7.27 -4.10 -9.02
C ARG A 175 -5.88 -4.72 -9.18
N SER A 176 -5.39 -4.81 -10.41
CA SER A 176 -4.03 -5.26 -10.75
C SER A 176 -2.95 -4.45 -10.03
N GLN A 177 -3.05 -3.12 -10.05
CA GLN A 177 -2.09 -2.23 -9.38
C GLN A 177 -2.14 -2.38 -7.87
N ARG A 178 -3.35 -2.53 -7.30
CA ARG A 178 -3.53 -2.83 -5.87
C ARG A 178 -2.84 -4.13 -5.48
N ASN A 179 -3.07 -5.23 -6.20
CA ASN A 179 -2.44 -6.53 -5.91
C ASN A 179 -0.91 -6.46 -5.99
N HIS A 180 -0.39 -5.81 -7.03
CA HIS A 180 1.05 -5.61 -7.18
C HIS A 180 1.65 -4.75 -6.05
N SER A 181 0.93 -3.71 -5.61
CA SER A 181 1.30 -2.89 -4.45
C SER A 181 1.38 -3.71 -3.17
N ILE A 182 0.34 -4.52 -2.88
CA ILE A 182 0.27 -5.41 -1.72
C ILE A 182 1.45 -6.38 -1.73
N MET A 183 1.70 -7.05 -2.85
CA MET A 183 2.80 -8.01 -2.98
C MET A 183 4.16 -7.36 -2.71
N ARG A 184 4.44 -6.21 -3.34
CA ARG A 184 5.70 -5.49 -3.18
C ARG A 184 5.91 -5.01 -1.75
N LYS A 185 4.88 -4.40 -1.13
CA LYS A 185 4.96 -3.91 0.25
C LYS A 185 5.16 -5.05 1.22
N THR A 186 4.38 -6.12 1.09
CA THR A 186 4.50 -7.32 1.92
C THR A 186 5.90 -7.92 1.82
N PHE A 187 6.43 -8.06 0.61
CA PHE A 187 7.79 -8.56 0.38
C PHE A 187 8.85 -7.70 1.07
N ILE A 188 8.81 -6.37 0.86
CA ILE A 188 9.76 -5.44 1.47
C ILE A 188 9.67 -5.51 2.99
N PHE A 189 8.46 -5.49 3.55
CA PHE A 189 8.28 -5.52 5.00
C PHE A 189 8.73 -6.85 5.62
N LEU A 190 8.41 -7.99 5.02
CA LEU A 190 8.90 -9.29 5.46
C LEU A 190 10.42 -9.37 5.38
N LEU A 191 11.02 -8.88 4.30
CA LEU A 191 12.49 -8.84 4.13
C LEU A 191 13.14 -8.03 5.26
N PHE A 192 12.63 -6.84 5.56
CA PHE A 192 13.17 -6.00 6.62
C PHE A 192 12.98 -6.63 8.01
N MET A 193 11.77 -7.14 8.29
CA MET A 193 11.40 -7.70 9.59
C MET A 193 12.12 -9.02 9.90
N VAL A 194 12.12 -9.95 8.96
CA VAL A 194 12.57 -11.32 9.19
C VAL A 194 14.07 -11.44 8.96
N LEU A 195 14.60 -10.81 7.92
CA LEU A 195 15.99 -10.99 7.51
C LEU A 195 16.89 -9.86 8.00
N ILE A 196 16.61 -8.62 7.60
CA ILE A 196 17.58 -7.52 7.75
C ILE A 196 17.71 -7.09 9.21
N LEU A 197 16.61 -6.83 9.92
CA LEU A 197 16.67 -6.33 11.30
C LEU A 197 17.25 -7.35 12.29
N PRO A 198 16.90 -8.66 12.24
CA PRO A 198 17.54 -9.67 13.09
C PRO A 198 19.01 -9.91 12.74
N ALA A 199 19.39 -9.82 11.45
CA ALA A 199 20.78 -9.96 11.01
C ALA A 199 21.66 -8.78 11.43
N LEU A 200 21.14 -7.55 11.36
CA LEU A 200 21.84 -6.36 11.80
C LEU A 200 21.91 -6.29 13.32
N GLY A 201 20.87 -6.64 14.06
CA GLY A 201 20.85 -6.47 15.52
C GLY A 201 20.93 -5.00 15.96
N LEU A 202 20.58 -4.74 17.22
CA LEU A 202 20.43 -3.36 17.69
C LEU A 202 21.75 -2.60 17.84
N THR A 203 22.77 -3.29 18.33
CA THR A 203 24.11 -2.75 18.59
C THR A 203 24.79 -2.33 17.29
N SER A 204 24.58 -3.09 16.21
CA SER A 204 25.16 -2.84 14.90
C SER A 204 24.36 -1.81 14.10
N ALA A 205 23.04 -1.71 14.31
CA ALA A 205 22.24 -0.61 13.77
C ALA A 205 22.63 0.75 14.39
N GLN A 206 22.85 0.81 15.70
CA GLN A 206 23.37 2.01 16.38
C GLN A 206 24.78 2.37 15.85
N ALA A 207 25.66 1.39 15.69
CA ALA A 207 26.98 1.58 15.09
C ALA A 207 26.89 2.06 13.62
N PHE A 208 25.94 1.54 12.84
CA PHE A 208 25.71 1.95 11.46
C PHE A 208 25.19 3.39 11.34
N VAL A 209 24.26 3.80 12.21
CA VAL A 209 23.75 5.19 12.23
C VAL A 209 24.83 6.16 12.68
N LEU A 210 25.60 5.81 13.71
CA LEU A 210 26.76 6.58 14.15
C LEU A 210 27.79 6.71 13.01
N PHE A 211 28.06 5.65 12.27
CA PHE A 211 28.94 5.65 11.10
C PHE A 211 28.40 6.53 9.96
N ALA A 212 27.12 6.39 9.61
CA ALA A 212 26.50 7.19 8.53
C ALA A 212 26.56 8.70 8.81
N LEU A 213 26.62 9.09 10.09
CA LEU A 213 26.75 10.48 10.53
C LEU A 213 28.21 10.93 10.74
N HIS A 214 29.14 10.02 11.08
CA HIS A 214 30.55 10.31 11.40
C HIS A 214 31.54 9.74 10.36
N SER A 215 31.19 9.69 9.08
CA SER A 215 31.88 8.92 8.03
C SER A 215 33.30 9.39 7.63
N HIS A 216 34.06 10.04 8.51
CA HIS A 216 35.25 10.79 8.10
C HIS A 216 36.61 10.13 8.35
N ASN A 217 36.80 9.04 9.10
CA ASN A 217 38.18 8.51 9.30
C ASN A 217 38.40 7.06 9.79
N GLU A 218 37.41 6.17 9.88
CA GLU A 218 37.64 4.80 10.43
C GLU A 218 37.38 3.68 9.40
N THR A 219 38.34 2.75 9.26
CA THR A 219 38.23 1.54 8.43
C THR A 219 37.49 0.44 9.19
N TYR A 220 36.18 0.29 8.93
CA TYR A 220 35.35 -0.69 9.64
C TYR A 220 35.47 -2.11 9.08
N ARG A 221 35.60 -3.10 9.99
CA ARG A 221 35.52 -4.55 9.67
C ARG A 221 34.05 -4.97 9.56
N TRP A 222 33.60 -5.24 8.32
CA TRP A 222 32.25 -5.73 8.01
C TRP A 222 31.86 -7.02 8.74
N GLU A 223 32.84 -7.80 9.21
CA GLU A 223 32.66 -9.00 10.03
C GLU A 223 31.92 -8.74 11.35
N CYS A 224 31.97 -7.52 11.90
CA CYS A 224 31.30 -7.16 13.14
C CYS A 224 29.85 -6.67 12.95
N LEU A 225 29.41 -6.41 11.72
CA LEU A 225 28.04 -5.96 11.42
C LEU A 225 27.05 -7.14 11.38
N PHE A 226 27.55 -8.34 11.04
CA PHE A 226 26.77 -9.58 10.98
C PHE A 226 27.36 -10.57 11.99
N MET A 227 26.79 -10.63 13.20
CA MET A 227 27.24 -11.60 14.21
C MET A 227 27.00 -13.04 13.72
N PRO A 228 28.02 -13.91 13.67
CA PRO A 228 27.89 -15.29 13.20
C PRO A 228 26.90 -16.14 14.04
N ASP A 229 26.70 -15.80 15.32
CA ASP A 229 25.76 -16.48 16.22
C ASP A 229 24.27 -16.25 15.87
N LYS A 230 23.96 -15.31 14.96
CA LYS A 230 22.57 -15.09 14.52
C LYS A 230 22.08 -16.15 13.52
N GLY A 231 22.98 -16.99 12.98
CA GLY A 231 22.59 -18.12 12.13
C GLY A 231 21.64 -19.11 12.82
N ALA A 232 21.83 -19.34 14.13
CA ALA A 232 20.96 -20.23 14.91
C ALA A 232 19.52 -19.71 15.03
N PHE A 233 19.33 -18.38 15.05
CA PHE A 233 18.00 -17.77 15.03
C PHE A 233 17.26 -18.08 13.71
N PHE A 234 17.95 -18.01 12.57
CA PHE A 234 17.34 -18.31 11.28
C PHE A 234 17.01 -19.79 11.11
N VAL A 235 17.86 -20.69 11.64
CA VAL A 235 17.56 -22.13 11.65
C VAL A 235 16.29 -22.42 12.48
N ASN A 236 16.17 -21.83 13.68
CA ASN A 236 14.97 -21.96 14.51
C ASN A 236 13.73 -21.26 13.93
N TYR A 237 13.91 -20.27 13.05
CA TYR A 237 12.79 -19.60 12.37
C TYR A 237 12.23 -20.43 11.20
N VAL A 238 13.07 -21.24 10.56
CA VAL A 238 12.67 -22.07 9.40
C VAL A 238 12.06 -23.41 9.82
N ILE A 239 12.52 -23.99 10.93
CA ILE A 239 12.00 -25.24 11.52
C ILE A 239 10.64 -24.98 12.18
#